data_AF-A0A370HN98-F1
#
_entry.id   AF-A0A370HN98-F1
#
_cell.length_a   1.000
_cell.length_b   1.000
_cell.length_c   1.000
_cell.angle_alpha   90.00
_cell.angle_beta   90.00
_cell.angle_gamma   90.00
#
_symmetry.space_group_name_H-M   'P 1'
#
loop_
_entity.id
_entity.type
_entity.pdbx_description
1 polymer ?
#
loop_
_entity_poly.entity_id
_entity_poly.type
_entity_poly.pdbx_seq_one_letter_code
_entity_poly.pdbx_strand_id
1 'polypeptide(L)'
;MAAMASLNDNAPEVLSEAPLRGVRNIDGRPDEAAPLKMPSGEEPIASRIVQPNVPGCPPKATNPDPCASFLRDLSDPECGQLEASRVAVVVAHPDDETIGLGAQLPRLDGITIVHVTDGAPRSGHDVADRGYASWRDYADARRQELVTAMALARVPADALVSFDIPDQEATDRIAEIARRLTVLFHERSIRHVLTHAFEGGHPDHDACAAAVHLACGILRARGLEPPCLIEMPYYTLGRNGWRVQRFDDARSSETVIELRSHEQRLKRAMLAAHSSQAAVLSLFPIQVERFRCSPSYDFTRLPNSGLLLYEDQNWGMTGARWLDAIRTALNILGQEEEPCP
;
A
#
# COMPACT_ATOMS: atom_id res chain seq x y z
N MET A 1 -49.97 -32.39 -10.12
CA MET A 1 -49.62 -32.70 -8.72
C MET A 1 -48.13 -32.49 -8.57
N ALA A 2 -47.77 -31.53 -7.73
CA ALA A 2 -46.43 -31.00 -7.51
C ALA A 2 -45.85 -31.47 -6.17
N ALA A 3 -44.52 -31.53 -6.07
CA ALA A 3 -43.64 -31.35 -4.90
C ALA A 3 -42.24 -31.83 -5.35
N MET A 4 -41.16 -31.04 -5.52
CA MET A 4 -40.54 -29.96 -4.75
C MET A 4 -40.18 -30.33 -3.29
N ALA A 5 -38.88 -30.57 -3.07
CA ALA A 5 -38.15 -30.47 -1.81
C ALA A 5 -36.67 -30.15 -2.18
N SER A 6 -36.29 -28.87 -2.20
CA SER A 6 -35.71 -28.06 -1.11
C SER A 6 -34.23 -28.35 -0.88
N LEU A 7 -33.40 -27.50 -1.50
CA LEU A 7 -31.99 -27.29 -1.21
C LEU A 7 -31.85 -26.58 0.15
N ASN A 8 -30.87 -26.98 0.94
CA ASN A 8 -30.56 -26.38 2.23
C ASN A 8 -29.41 -25.38 2.02
N ASP A 9 -29.73 -24.09 2.06
CA ASP A 9 -28.78 -22.97 2.12
C ASP A 9 -28.18 -22.89 3.52
N ASN A 10 -26.86 -22.94 3.63
CA ASN A 10 -26.12 -22.55 4.83
C ASN A 10 -25.12 -21.46 4.44
N ALA A 11 -25.58 -20.20 4.47
CA ALA A 11 -24.72 -19.03 4.50
C ALA A 11 -24.32 -18.73 5.96
N PRO A 12 -23.06 -18.33 6.25
CA PRO A 12 -22.67 -17.98 7.61
C PRO A 12 -23.29 -16.62 8.01
N GLU A 13 -23.79 -16.58 9.24
CA GLU A 13 -24.48 -15.45 9.86
C GLU A 13 -23.64 -14.18 9.92
N VAL A 14 -24.27 -13.09 9.52
CA VAL A 14 -23.84 -11.70 9.70
C VAL A 14 -23.85 -11.37 11.20
N LEU A 15 -22.71 -10.94 11.73
CA LEU A 15 -22.59 -10.43 13.11
C LEU A 15 -23.49 -9.20 13.28
N SER A 16 -24.52 -9.36 14.12
CA SER A 16 -25.52 -8.35 14.44
C SER A 16 -25.00 -7.31 15.44
N GLU A 17 -25.46 -6.07 15.24
CA GLU A 17 -25.28 -4.89 16.08
C GLU A 17 -25.70 -5.08 17.55
N ALA A 18 -24.96 -4.44 18.46
CA ALA A 18 -25.43 -4.11 19.80
C ALA A 18 -25.12 -2.63 20.12
N PRO A 19 -26.07 -1.84 20.68
CA PRO A 19 -25.90 -0.40 20.85
C PRO A 19 -25.22 -0.07 22.18
N LEU A 20 -24.24 0.84 22.16
CA LEU A 20 -23.67 1.40 23.39
C LEU A 20 -24.14 2.84 23.64
N ARG A 21 -24.70 3.00 24.84
CA ARG A 21 -25.23 4.22 25.44
C ARG A 21 -24.13 5.25 25.74
N GLY A 22 -24.56 6.52 25.74
CA GLY A 22 -23.68 7.68 25.76
C GLY A 22 -23.05 8.06 27.09
N VAL A 23 -22.13 9.03 27.00
CA VAL A 23 -21.62 9.82 28.12
C VAL A 23 -21.36 11.27 27.66
N ARG A 24 -22.24 12.15 28.16
CA ARG A 24 -22.07 13.55 28.61
C ARG A 24 -20.98 14.45 28.01
N ASN A 25 -21.47 15.56 27.44
CA ASN A 25 -20.78 16.84 27.25
C ASN A 25 -20.20 17.37 28.57
N ILE A 26 -18.98 17.91 28.51
CA ILE A 26 -18.48 18.92 29.44
C ILE A 26 -17.78 20.02 28.64
N ASP A 27 -18.41 21.19 28.66
CA ASP A 27 -17.87 22.45 28.17
C ASP A 27 -16.72 22.93 29.08
N GLY A 28 -15.60 23.32 28.47
CA GLY A 28 -14.51 24.00 29.14
C GLY A 28 -13.71 24.83 28.13
N ARG A 29 -13.98 26.13 28.07
CA ARG A 29 -13.14 27.09 27.34
C ARG A 29 -11.78 27.22 28.02
N PRO A 30 -10.66 27.36 27.29
CA PRO A 30 -9.37 27.67 27.89
C PRO A 30 -9.16 29.19 28.09
N ASP A 31 -8.47 29.53 29.17
CA ASP A 31 -7.94 30.87 29.48
C ASP A 31 -6.79 31.25 28.55
N GLU A 32 -6.76 32.53 28.16
CA GLU A 32 -5.71 33.19 27.38
C GLU A 32 -4.40 33.32 28.17
N ALA A 33 -3.27 32.94 27.54
CA ALA A 33 -1.94 33.38 27.97
C ALA A 33 -1.11 33.83 26.74
N ALA A 34 -0.56 35.04 26.84
CA ALA A 34 0.18 35.77 25.81
C ALA A 34 1.57 35.18 25.49
N PRO A 35 2.18 35.49 24.32
CA PRO A 35 3.28 34.71 23.76
C PRO A 35 4.67 35.11 24.29
N LEU A 36 5.51 34.10 24.56
CA LEU A 36 6.93 34.27 24.82
C LEU A 36 7.69 34.33 23.48
N LYS A 37 8.46 35.40 23.28
CA LYS A 37 9.32 35.63 22.11
C LYS A 37 10.63 34.88 22.30
N MET A 38 11.03 34.04 21.35
CA MET A 38 12.34 33.38 21.29
C MET A 38 13.09 33.77 20.00
N PRO A 39 14.43 33.81 20.02
CA PRO A 39 15.25 34.46 19.01
C PRO A 39 15.39 33.64 17.72
N SER A 40 15.60 34.38 16.62
CA SER A 40 15.92 33.91 15.29
C SER A 40 17.26 33.17 15.24
N GLY A 41 17.24 31.93 14.75
CA GLY A 41 18.44 31.16 14.43
C GLY A 41 18.08 29.81 13.82
N GLU A 42 18.30 29.70 12.50
CA GLU A 42 18.44 28.49 11.65
C GLU A 42 17.38 27.36 11.74
N GLU A 43 16.78 27.03 10.58
CA GLU A 43 15.82 25.93 10.47
C GLU A 43 16.48 24.55 10.63
N PRO A 44 15.86 23.60 11.36
CA PRO A 44 16.33 22.22 11.42
C PRO A 44 16.20 21.51 10.07
N ILE A 45 17.18 20.68 9.71
CA ILE A 45 17.29 19.93 8.45
C ILE A 45 16.07 19.04 8.15
N ALA A 46 15.30 18.64 9.17
CA ALA A 46 14.02 17.93 9.01
C ALA A 46 13.01 18.69 8.11
N SER A 47 13.14 20.01 7.96
CA SER A 47 12.32 20.79 7.03
C SER A 47 12.62 20.47 5.56
N ARG A 48 13.81 19.95 5.20
CA ARG A 48 14.20 19.65 3.81
C ARG A 48 13.62 18.35 3.26
N ILE A 49 13.23 17.44 4.14
CA ILE A 49 12.55 16.18 3.76
C ILE A 49 11.09 16.48 3.38
N VAL A 50 10.54 17.63 3.82
CA VAL A 50 9.14 18.04 3.63
C VAL A 50 9.06 19.55 3.34
N GLN A 51 9.46 19.99 2.13
CA GLN A 51 9.04 21.32 1.65
C GLN A 51 8.15 21.24 0.40
N PRO A 52 7.01 21.95 0.38
CA PRO A 52 6.23 22.16 -0.84
C PRO A 52 6.93 23.17 -1.76
N ASN A 53 6.81 22.91 -3.07
CA ASN A 53 7.45 23.68 -4.15
C ASN A 53 7.07 25.18 -4.14
N VAL A 54 8.06 26.08 -4.28
CA VAL A 54 7.88 27.53 -4.51
C VAL A 54 7.88 27.82 -6.02
N PRO A 55 6.95 28.59 -6.60
CA PRO A 55 6.87 28.78 -8.05
C PRO A 55 7.82 29.88 -8.57
N GLY A 56 8.62 29.58 -9.60
CA GLY A 56 9.42 30.60 -10.27
C GLY A 56 10.29 30.13 -11.46
N CYS A 57 9.67 29.79 -12.61
CA CYS A 57 10.23 29.97 -13.96
C CYS A 57 9.16 29.58 -15.01
N PRO A 58 9.05 30.26 -16.17
CA PRO A 58 8.12 29.85 -17.22
C PRO A 58 8.48 28.45 -17.76
N PRO A 59 7.50 27.58 -18.03
CA PRO A 59 7.79 26.20 -18.41
C PRO A 59 8.46 26.15 -19.78
N LYS A 60 9.69 25.61 -19.82
CA LYS A 60 10.25 25.01 -21.04
C LYS A 60 9.31 23.90 -21.50
N ALA A 61 9.21 23.68 -22.82
CA ALA A 61 8.39 22.63 -23.43
C ALA A 61 8.45 21.35 -22.59
N THR A 62 7.33 21.02 -21.94
CA THR A 62 7.30 20.03 -20.87
C THR A 62 7.38 18.66 -21.51
N ASN A 63 8.45 17.91 -21.22
CA ASN A 63 8.39 16.46 -21.34
C ASN A 63 7.12 15.97 -20.62
N PRO A 64 6.37 15.01 -21.19
CA PRO A 64 5.19 14.47 -20.53
C PRO A 64 5.57 13.94 -19.13
N ASP A 65 4.70 14.17 -18.15
CA ASP A 65 4.85 13.63 -16.79
C ASP A 65 5.14 12.12 -16.86
N PRO A 66 6.28 11.64 -16.33
CA PRO A 66 6.66 10.22 -16.39
C PRO A 66 5.60 9.28 -15.84
N CYS A 67 4.87 9.64 -14.76
CA CYS A 67 3.78 8.81 -14.26
C CYS A 67 2.64 8.74 -15.28
N ALA A 68 2.21 9.89 -15.80
CA ALA A 68 1.11 9.96 -16.77
C ALA A 68 1.46 9.26 -18.10
N SER A 69 2.73 9.28 -18.51
CA SER A 69 3.20 8.53 -19.68
C SER A 69 3.11 7.03 -19.45
N PHE A 70 3.64 6.54 -18.33
CA PHE A 70 3.58 5.11 -17.99
C PHE A 70 2.14 4.61 -17.86
N LEU A 71 1.27 5.36 -17.17
CA LEU A 71 -0.13 4.97 -17.02
C LEU A 71 -0.89 4.95 -18.35
N ARG A 72 -0.56 5.85 -19.28
CA ARG A 72 -1.11 5.83 -20.64
C ARG A 72 -0.75 4.54 -21.34
N ASP A 73 0.54 4.18 -21.35
CA ASP A 73 1.04 2.97 -22.01
C ASP A 73 0.48 1.70 -21.37
N LEU A 74 0.38 1.68 -20.03
CA LEU A 74 -0.25 0.58 -19.28
C LEU A 74 -1.73 0.41 -19.63
N SER A 75 -2.46 1.52 -19.77
CA SER A 75 -3.90 1.53 -20.06
C SER A 75 -4.25 1.32 -21.53
N ASP A 76 -3.30 1.48 -22.44
CA ASP A 76 -3.51 1.28 -23.87
C ASP A 76 -3.54 -0.22 -24.19
N PRO A 77 -4.68 -0.78 -24.64
CA PRO A 77 -4.79 -2.19 -24.94
C PRO A 77 -4.06 -2.61 -26.23
N GLU A 78 -3.69 -1.67 -27.09
CA GLU A 78 -2.89 -1.92 -28.29
C GLU A 78 -1.39 -1.87 -27.99
N CYS A 79 -1.00 -1.32 -26.84
CA CYS A 79 0.35 -1.39 -26.34
C CYS A 79 0.63 -2.84 -25.90
N GLY A 80 1.49 -3.54 -26.62
CA GLY A 80 1.75 -4.97 -26.39
C GLY A 80 2.52 -5.25 -25.09
N GLN A 81 3.72 -5.79 -25.26
CA GLN A 81 4.67 -5.99 -24.17
C GLN A 81 5.37 -4.67 -23.80
N LEU A 82 5.48 -4.40 -22.52
CA LEU A 82 6.13 -3.22 -21.94
C LEU A 82 7.46 -3.64 -21.32
N GLU A 83 8.51 -2.89 -21.64
CA GLU A 83 9.81 -3.03 -20.98
C GLU A 83 9.69 -2.49 -19.55
N ALA A 84 9.82 -3.39 -18.57
CA ALA A 84 9.56 -3.14 -17.17
C ALA A 84 10.77 -3.42 -16.26
N SER A 85 11.99 -3.55 -16.80
CA SER A 85 13.22 -3.74 -16.00
C SER A 85 13.50 -2.62 -15.00
N ARG A 86 12.90 -1.45 -15.22
CA ARG A 86 12.98 -0.28 -14.34
C ARG A 86 11.66 0.03 -13.62
N VAL A 87 10.77 -0.95 -13.54
CA VAL A 87 9.49 -0.86 -12.82
C VAL A 87 9.55 -1.78 -11.61
N ALA A 88 9.16 -1.25 -10.45
CA ALA A 88 8.95 -2.05 -9.25
C ALA A 88 7.47 -2.01 -8.81
N VAL A 89 6.93 -3.15 -8.42
CA VAL A 89 5.70 -3.23 -7.62
C VAL A 89 6.14 -3.47 -6.20
N VAL A 90 5.78 -2.58 -5.27
CA VAL A 90 6.12 -2.71 -3.85
C VAL A 90 4.82 -2.81 -3.08
N VAL A 91 4.55 -3.98 -2.51
CA VAL A 91 3.30 -4.28 -1.81
C VAL A 91 3.57 -4.93 -0.46
N ALA A 92 2.62 -4.78 0.45
CA ALA A 92 2.70 -5.32 1.79
C ALA A 92 2.73 -6.86 1.78
N HIS A 93 1.71 -7.52 1.23
CA HIS A 93 1.49 -8.95 1.41
C HIS A 93 1.54 -9.77 0.11
N PRO A 94 1.83 -11.09 0.21
CA PRO A 94 1.70 -12.03 -0.92
C PRO A 94 0.23 -12.23 -1.35
N ASP A 95 -0.20 -11.47 -2.36
CA ASP A 95 -1.54 -11.44 -3.02
C ASP A 95 -1.88 -10.02 -3.49
N ASP A 96 -1.31 -9.00 -2.84
CA ASP A 96 -1.57 -7.60 -3.14
C ASP A 96 -1.23 -7.25 -4.59
N GLU A 97 -0.12 -7.74 -5.13
CA GLU A 97 0.27 -7.53 -6.52
C GLU A 97 -0.79 -8.09 -7.50
N THR A 98 -1.42 -9.20 -7.13
CA THR A 98 -2.49 -9.83 -7.89
C THR A 98 -3.78 -9.02 -7.79
N ILE A 99 -4.11 -8.48 -6.62
CA ILE A 99 -5.26 -7.60 -6.40
C ILE A 99 -5.13 -6.32 -7.24
N GLY A 100 -3.99 -5.64 -7.15
CA GLY A 100 -3.79 -4.33 -7.77
C GLY A 100 -3.52 -4.38 -9.28
N LEU A 101 -2.68 -5.31 -9.72
CA LEU A 101 -2.06 -5.30 -11.06
C LEU A 101 -2.14 -6.66 -11.79
N GLY A 102 -2.79 -7.66 -11.22
CA GLY A 102 -2.74 -9.05 -11.70
C GLY A 102 -3.00 -9.25 -13.20
N ALA A 103 -3.92 -8.49 -13.79
CA ALA A 103 -4.22 -8.60 -15.22
C ALA A 103 -3.16 -7.96 -16.13
N GLN A 104 -2.41 -6.96 -15.64
CA GLN A 104 -1.34 -6.33 -16.43
C GLN A 104 0.01 -7.03 -16.30
N LEU A 105 0.25 -7.80 -15.23
CA LEU A 105 1.53 -8.46 -14.98
C LEU A 105 2.11 -9.23 -16.20
N PRO A 106 1.32 -9.97 -17.02
CA PRO A 106 1.87 -10.66 -18.20
C PRO A 106 2.43 -9.76 -19.30
N ARG A 107 2.17 -8.45 -19.24
CA ARG A 107 2.66 -7.44 -20.19
C ARG A 107 3.91 -6.74 -19.69
N LEU A 108 4.39 -7.00 -18.48
CA LEU A 108 5.47 -6.23 -17.84
C LEU A 108 6.76 -7.06 -17.79
N ASP A 109 7.49 -7.10 -18.91
CA ASP A 109 8.73 -7.89 -19.02
C ASP A 109 9.87 -7.28 -18.20
N GLY A 110 10.52 -8.08 -17.36
CA GLY A 110 11.61 -7.64 -16.48
C GLY A 110 11.19 -6.94 -15.19
N ILE A 111 9.90 -6.89 -14.86
CA ILE A 111 9.40 -6.25 -13.63
C ILE A 111 10.06 -6.81 -12.36
N THR A 112 10.27 -5.95 -11.36
CA THR A 112 10.62 -6.38 -9.99
C THR A 112 9.39 -6.29 -9.09
N ILE A 113 9.06 -7.34 -8.34
CA ILE A 113 7.97 -7.33 -7.36
C ILE A 113 8.54 -7.54 -5.97
N VAL A 114 8.28 -6.59 -5.08
CA VAL A 114 8.75 -6.57 -3.70
C VAL A 114 7.57 -6.80 -2.77
N HIS A 115 7.66 -7.86 -1.97
CA HIS A 115 6.75 -8.14 -0.86
C HIS A 115 7.43 -7.70 0.43
N VAL A 116 6.83 -6.73 1.13
CA VAL A 116 7.40 -6.16 2.35
C VAL A 116 7.32 -7.18 3.49
N THR A 117 6.17 -7.84 3.64
CA THR A 117 5.96 -8.83 4.69
C THR A 117 5.88 -10.24 4.12
N ASP A 118 6.03 -11.23 5.01
CA ASP A 118 5.86 -12.64 4.65
C ASP A 118 4.39 -13.11 4.71
N GLY A 119 3.46 -12.23 5.04
CA GLY A 119 2.03 -12.53 5.10
C GLY A 119 1.61 -13.48 6.22
N ALA A 120 2.46 -13.73 7.21
CA ALA A 120 2.14 -14.59 8.35
C ALA A 120 2.29 -13.83 9.68
N PRO A 121 1.22 -13.49 10.39
CA PRO A 121 1.37 -12.80 11.66
C PRO A 121 1.95 -13.73 12.72
N ARG A 122 2.66 -13.14 13.69
CA ARG A 122 3.37 -13.88 14.75
C ARG A 122 2.45 -14.20 15.92
N SER A 123 1.33 -13.49 16.03
CA SER A 123 0.23 -13.81 16.94
C SER A 123 -0.42 -15.12 16.51
N GLY A 124 -0.34 -16.15 17.35
CA GLY A 124 -0.69 -17.52 16.99
C GLY A 124 -2.17 -17.82 16.73
N HIS A 125 -3.08 -16.87 16.96
CA HIS A 125 -4.52 -17.08 16.74
C HIS A 125 -4.83 -17.31 15.25
N ASP A 126 -4.28 -16.48 14.35
CA ASP A 126 -4.56 -16.56 12.91
C ASP A 126 -3.99 -17.83 12.26
N VAL A 127 -2.88 -18.34 12.80
CA VAL A 127 -2.17 -19.51 12.26
C VAL A 127 -2.93 -20.80 12.55
N ALA A 128 -3.37 -20.99 13.80
CA ALA A 128 -4.09 -22.18 14.22
C ALA A 128 -5.50 -22.24 13.60
N ASP A 129 -6.20 -21.11 13.51
CA ASP A 129 -7.53 -21.01 12.90
C ASP A 129 -7.51 -21.33 11.40
N ARG A 130 -6.36 -21.12 10.74
CA ARG A 130 -6.13 -21.46 9.33
C ARG A 130 -5.58 -22.88 9.13
N GLY A 131 -5.41 -23.65 10.20
CA GLY A 131 -5.00 -25.05 10.15
C GLY A 131 -3.50 -25.29 9.96
N TYR A 132 -2.65 -24.28 10.21
CA TYR A 132 -1.20 -24.41 10.12
C TYR A 132 -0.58 -24.72 11.48
N ALA A 133 0.50 -25.52 11.48
CA ALA A 133 1.18 -25.92 12.71
C ALA A 133 2.06 -24.81 13.32
N SER A 134 2.57 -23.90 12.48
CA SER A 134 3.36 -22.75 12.89
C SER A 134 3.22 -21.59 11.90
N TRP A 135 3.59 -20.38 12.33
CA TRP A 135 3.62 -19.21 11.45
C TRP A 135 4.57 -19.40 10.27
N ARG A 136 5.62 -20.22 10.43
CA ARG A 136 6.57 -20.55 9.35
C ARG A 136 5.90 -21.38 8.27
N ASP A 137 5.17 -22.42 8.68
CA ASP A 137 4.42 -23.27 7.72
C ASP A 137 3.38 -22.44 6.96
N TYR A 138 2.77 -21.45 7.62
CA TYR A 138 1.83 -20.54 6.98
C TYR A 138 2.52 -19.56 6.02
N ALA A 139 3.66 -18.98 6.40
CA ALA A 139 4.45 -18.11 5.52
C ALA A 139 4.94 -18.87 4.28
N ASP A 140 5.43 -20.11 4.45
CA ASP A 140 5.86 -20.99 3.35
C ASP A 140 4.69 -21.32 2.41
N ALA A 141 3.51 -21.60 2.97
CA ALA A 141 2.30 -21.81 2.17
C ALA A 141 1.94 -20.58 1.35
N ARG A 142 1.87 -19.38 1.97
CA ARG A 142 1.60 -18.13 1.24
C ARG A 142 2.65 -17.83 0.18
N ARG A 143 3.92 -18.16 0.43
CA ARG A 143 5.00 -18.02 -0.56
C ARG A 143 4.79 -18.96 -1.76
N GLN A 144 4.38 -20.20 -1.52
CA GLN A 144 4.08 -21.16 -2.58
C GLN A 144 2.85 -20.76 -3.40
N GLU A 145 1.83 -20.21 -2.75
CA GLU A 145 0.64 -19.64 -3.39
C GLU A 145 1.01 -18.47 -4.31
N LEU A 146 1.82 -17.53 -3.82
CA LEU A 146 2.35 -16.42 -4.59
C LEU A 146 3.14 -16.89 -5.81
N VAL A 147 4.08 -17.83 -5.66
CA VAL A 147 4.84 -18.38 -6.79
C VAL A 147 3.91 -18.99 -7.84
N THR A 148 2.85 -19.66 -7.40
CA THR A 148 1.84 -20.26 -8.30
C THR A 148 1.06 -19.17 -9.04
N ALA A 149 0.62 -18.12 -8.36
CA ALA A 149 -0.06 -16.97 -8.98
C ALA A 149 0.84 -16.27 -10.00
N MET A 150 2.09 -16.00 -9.64
CA MET A 150 3.07 -15.30 -10.51
C MET A 150 3.41 -16.12 -11.76
N ALA A 151 3.50 -17.45 -11.64
CA ALA A 151 3.71 -18.34 -12.78
C ALA A 151 2.56 -18.26 -13.81
N LEU A 152 1.31 -18.10 -13.37
CA LEU A 152 0.16 -17.89 -14.27
C LEU A 152 0.30 -16.59 -15.08
N ALA A 153 0.88 -15.55 -14.47
CA ALA A 153 1.18 -14.28 -15.12
C ALA A 153 2.52 -14.25 -15.87
N ARG A 154 3.25 -15.38 -15.92
CA ARG A 154 4.59 -15.47 -16.53
C ARG A 154 5.65 -14.57 -15.87
N VAL A 155 5.44 -14.22 -14.61
CA VAL A 155 6.44 -13.52 -13.80
C VAL A 155 7.41 -14.57 -13.24
N PRO A 156 8.72 -14.50 -13.53
CA PRO A 156 9.67 -15.49 -13.06
C PRO A 156 9.97 -15.33 -11.56
N ALA A 157 10.39 -16.40 -10.89
CA ALA A 157 10.60 -16.38 -9.44
C ALA A 157 11.72 -15.43 -8.99
N ASP A 158 12.69 -15.13 -9.85
CA ASP A 158 13.79 -14.18 -9.60
C ASP A 158 13.38 -12.70 -9.74
N ALA A 159 12.20 -12.42 -10.29
CA ALA A 159 11.56 -11.11 -10.23
C ALA A 159 11.02 -10.80 -8.82
N LEU A 160 10.84 -11.81 -7.97
CA LEU A 160 10.22 -11.68 -6.65
C LEU A 160 11.28 -11.46 -5.57
N VAL A 161 11.17 -10.34 -4.85
CA VAL A 161 12.01 -9.96 -3.72
C VAL A 161 11.15 -9.98 -2.45
N SER A 162 11.54 -10.77 -1.47
CA SER A 162 10.90 -10.74 -0.15
C SER A 162 11.74 -9.94 0.82
N PHE A 163 11.08 -9.10 1.64
CA PHE A 163 11.75 -8.46 2.76
C PHE A 163 11.67 -9.25 4.07
N ASP A 164 10.81 -10.27 4.13
CA ASP A 164 10.63 -11.19 5.26
C ASP A 164 10.30 -10.49 6.59
N ILE A 165 9.69 -9.30 6.52
CA ILE A 165 9.18 -8.64 7.71
C ILE A 165 7.93 -9.40 8.17
N PRO A 166 7.76 -9.63 9.48
CA PRO A 166 6.51 -10.17 9.99
C PRO A 166 5.29 -9.37 9.52
N ASP A 167 4.26 -10.08 9.04
CA ASP A 167 2.93 -9.51 8.84
C ASP A 167 2.43 -8.88 10.16
N GLN A 168 1.80 -7.71 10.04
CA GLN A 168 1.34 -6.79 11.08
C GLN A 168 2.46 -6.02 11.81
N GLU A 169 3.73 -6.16 11.42
CA GLU A 169 4.86 -5.44 12.02
C GLU A 169 5.51 -4.41 11.07
N ALA A 170 4.99 -4.20 9.85
CA ALA A 170 5.65 -3.29 8.90
C ALA A 170 5.64 -1.84 9.39
N THR A 171 4.62 -1.42 10.14
CA THR A 171 4.53 -0.06 10.71
C THR A 171 5.68 0.24 11.67
N ASP A 172 6.10 -0.74 12.47
CA ASP A 172 7.21 -0.58 13.42
C ASP A 172 8.60 -0.66 12.72
N ARG A 173 8.62 -0.96 11.41
CA ARG A 173 9.83 -1.16 10.59
C ARG A 173 9.93 -0.20 9.39
N ILE A 174 9.13 0.87 9.34
CA ILE A 174 9.08 1.81 8.20
C ILE A 174 10.47 2.32 7.78
N ALA A 175 11.32 2.72 8.74
CA ALA A 175 12.67 3.21 8.44
C ALA A 175 13.58 2.12 7.83
N GLU A 176 13.48 0.88 8.32
CA GLU A 176 14.22 -0.26 7.76
C GLU A 176 13.78 -0.53 6.32
N ILE A 177 12.47 -0.60 6.09
CA ILE A 177 11.87 -0.82 4.77
C ILE A 177 12.32 0.28 3.81
N ALA A 178 12.22 1.54 4.21
CA ALA A 178 12.61 2.69 3.39
C ALA A 178 14.08 2.59 2.95
N ARG A 179 15.00 2.22 3.86
CA ARG A 179 16.43 2.05 3.53
C ARG A 179 16.66 0.93 2.51
N ARG A 180 16.01 -0.22 2.71
CA ARG A 180 16.10 -1.37 1.80
C ARG A 180 15.55 -1.02 0.42
N LEU A 181 14.44 -0.29 0.36
CA LEU A 181 13.87 0.23 -0.89
C LEU A 181 14.80 1.25 -1.55
N THR A 182 15.43 2.16 -0.81
CA THR A 182 16.41 3.10 -1.38
C THR A 182 17.56 2.37 -2.08
N VAL A 183 18.11 1.33 -1.46
CA VAL A 183 19.17 0.50 -2.06
C VAL A 183 18.65 -0.18 -3.32
N LEU A 184 17.51 -0.87 -3.25
CA LEU A 184 16.91 -1.58 -4.37
C LEU A 184 16.60 -0.65 -5.55
N PHE A 185 16.00 0.51 -5.28
CA PHE A 185 15.65 1.49 -6.31
C PHE A 185 16.90 2.02 -7.02
N HIS A 186 17.97 2.27 -6.26
CA HIS A 186 19.23 2.72 -6.83
C HIS A 186 19.92 1.62 -7.67
N GLU A 187 20.12 0.43 -7.10
CA GLU A 187 20.83 -0.68 -7.75
C GLU A 187 20.15 -1.15 -9.03
N ARG A 188 18.81 -1.19 -9.04
CA ARG A 188 18.02 -1.59 -10.21
C ARG A 188 17.64 -0.42 -11.12
N SER A 189 18.09 0.80 -10.81
CA SER A 189 17.74 2.02 -11.56
C SER A 189 16.23 2.16 -11.78
N ILE A 190 15.43 1.89 -10.74
CA ILE A 190 13.97 1.93 -10.81
C ILE A 190 13.51 3.35 -11.13
N ARG A 191 12.58 3.46 -12.07
CA ARG A 191 12.01 4.71 -12.58
C ARG A 191 10.53 4.86 -12.27
N HIS A 192 9.82 3.75 -12.11
CA HIS A 192 8.41 3.72 -11.75
C HIS A 192 8.20 2.74 -10.59
N VAL A 193 7.44 3.16 -9.59
CA VAL A 193 7.00 2.28 -8.49
C VAL A 193 5.49 2.28 -8.42
N LEU A 194 4.89 1.09 -8.44
CA LEU A 194 3.49 0.88 -8.11
C LEU A 194 3.38 0.39 -6.67
N THR A 195 2.56 1.04 -5.84
CA THR A 195 2.41 0.71 -4.42
C THR A 195 0.98 0.93 -3.92
N HIS A 196 0.76 0.74 -2.62
CA HIS A 196 -0.48 0.99 -1.91
C HIS A 196 -0.82 2.50 -1.86
N ALA A 197 -2.11 2.84 -1.96
CA ALA A 197 -2.60 4.16 -1.59
C ALA A 197 -2.62 4.31 -0.06
N PHE A 198 -2.28 5.51 0.44
CA PHE A 198 -2.31 5.81 1.88
C PHE A 198 -3.72 6.24 2.31
N GLU A 199 -4.53 5.28 2.77
CA GLU A 199 -5.98 5.49 2.96
C GLU A 199 -6.56 4.89 4.25
N GLY A 200 -5.71 4.39 5.18
CA GLY A 200 -6.18 3.93 6.49
C GLY A 200 -6.84 2.54 6.45
N GLY A 201 -6.48 1.71 5.47
CA GLY A 201 -7.02 0.37 5.22
C GLY A 201 -6.41 -0.74 6.08
N HIS A 202 -5.25 -1.25 5.67
CA HIS A 202 -4.40 -2.11 6.51
C HIS A 202 -3.15 -1.34 6.97
N PRO A 203 -2.68 -1.49 8.23
CA PRO A 203 -1.49 -0.79 8.71
C PRO A 203 -0.25 -1.04 7.86
N ASP A 204 -0.03 -2.29 7.44
CA ASP A 204 1.12 -2.63 6.62
C ASP A 204 1.04 -2.07 5.19
N HIS A 205 -0.18 -1.86 4.65
CA HIS A 205 -0.35 -1.24 3.33
C HIS A 205 0.10 0.22 3.39
N ASP A 206 -0.36 0.96 4.40
CA ASP A 206 0.02 2.36 4.58
C ASP A 206 1.50 2.48 4.99
N ALA A 207 2.03 1.55 5.80
CA ALA A 207 3.46 1.50 6.13
C ALA A 207 4.32 1.29 4.88
N CYS A 208 3.88 0.42 3.97
CA CYS A 208 4.52 0.20 2.67
C CYS A 208 4.47 1.48 1.82
N ALA A 209 3.32 2.15 1.72
CA ALA A 209 3.20 3.43 1.04
C ALA A 209 4.15 4.49 1.61
N ALA A 210 4.17 4.64 2.94
CA ALA A 210 5.06 5.57 3.64
C ALA A 210 6.54 5.25 3.38
N ALA A 211 6.94 3.99 3.49
CA ALA A 211 8.32 3.56 3.26
C ALA A 211 8.80 3.83 1.82
N VAL A 212 7.94 3.62 0.82
CA VAL A 212 8.25 3.96 -0.58
C VAL A 212 8.48 5.46 -0.76
N HIS A 213 7.62 6.30 -0.18
CA HIS A 213 7.76 7.76 -0.25
C HIS A 213 9.01 8.25 0.48
N LEU A 214 9.31 7.69 1.66
CA LEU A 214 10.52 7.99 2.42
C LEU A 214 11.79 7.56 1.66
N ALA A 215 11.78 6.39 1.00
CA ALA A 215 12.88 5.95 0.16
C ALA A 215 13.17 6.94 -0.99
N CYS A 216 12.12 7.47 -1.62
CA CYS A 216 12.24 8.55 -2.60
C CYS A 216 12.80 9.84 -1.99
N GLY A 217 12.39 10.19 -0.77
CA GLY A 217 12.97 11.32 -0.02
C GLY A 217 14.47 11.18 0.20
N ILE A 218 14.93 10.00 0.63
CA ILE A 218 16.36 9.69 0.83
C ILE A 218 17.13 9.80 -0.48
N LEU A 219 16.60 9.30 -1.60
CA LEU A 219 17.23 9.44 -2.92
C LEU A 219 17.38 10.92 -3.31
N ARG A 220 16.33 11.74 -3.13
CA ARG A 220 16.39 13.19 -3.40
C ARG A 220 17.43 13.90 -2.53
N ALA A 221 17.49 13.58 -1.24
CA ALA A 221 18.46 14.16 -0.32
C ALA A 221 19.92 13.84 -0.73
N ARG A 222 20.13 12.67 -1.35
CA ARG A 222 21.43 12.26 -1.94
C ARG A 222 21.70 12.83 -3.33
N GLY A 223 20.84 13.71 -3.86
CA GLY A 223 20.97 14.27 -5.21
C GLY A 223 20.69 13.28 -6.34
N LEU A 224 20.04 12.15 -6.02
CA LEU A 224 19.62 11.14 -6.98
C LEU A 224 18.18 11.38 -7.42
N GLU A 225 17.85 11.02 -8.65
CA GLU A 225 16.49 11.11 -9.16
C GLU A 225 15.66 9.93 -8.64
N PRO A 226 14.61 10.17 -7.84
CA PRO A 226 13.75 9.08 -7.34
C PRO A 226 12.82 8.57 -8.44
N PRO A 227 12.30 7.33 -8.30
CA PRO A 227 11.24 6.86 -9.18
C PRO A 227 9.98 7.70 -9.01
N CYS A 228 9.18 7.77 -10.07
CA CYS A 228 7.84 8.32 -10.00
C CYS A 228 6.88 7.29 -9.39
N LEU A 229 5.92 7.75 -8.59
CA LEU A 229 5.09 6.89 -7.76
C LEU A 229 3.67 6.80 -8.34
N ILE A 230 3.17 5.58 -8.44
CA ILE A 230 1.82 5.22 -8.85
C ILE A 230 1.22 4.41 -7.70
N GLU A 231 -0.02 4.70 -7.37
CA GLU A 231 -0.71 3.96 -6.31
C GLU A 231 -1.96 3.26 -6.82
N MET A 232 -2.30 2.19 -6.10
CA MET A 232 -3.46 1.33 -6.33
C MET A 232 -4.33 1.36 -5.07
N PRO A 233 -5.67 1.47 -5.19
CA PRO A 233 -6.57 1.46 -4.04
C PRO A 233 -6.89 0.02 -3.65
N TYR A 234 -6.89 -0.29 -2.35
CA TYR A 234 -7.21 -1.63 -1.85
C TYR A 234 -8.53 -1.63 -1.10
N TYR A 235 -8.50 -1.48 0.22
CA TYR A 235 -9.72 -1.40 1.03
C TYR A 235 -9.56 -0.38 2.14
N THR A 236 -10.65 0.29 2.47
CA THR A 236 -10.67 1.39 3.44
C THR A 236 -12.01 1.43 4.17
N LEU A 237 -12.05 2.14 5.30
CA LEU A 237 -13.31 2.41 5.98
C LEU A 237 -14.04 3.59 5.30
N GLY A 238 -15.17 3.31 4.67
CA GLY A 238 -16.09 4.33 4.17
C GLY A 238 -17.18 4.69 5.18
N ARG A 239 -17.97 5.73 4.86
CA ARG A 239 -19.10 6.17 5.70
C ARG A 239 -20.17 5.09 5.93
N ASN A 240 -20.28 4.14 5.01
CA ASN A 240 -21.28 3.07 5.03
C ASN A 240 -20.61 1.68 5.13
N GLY A 241 -19.46 1.59 5.79
CA GLY A 241 -18.67 0.37 5.90
C GLY A 241 -17.54 0.29 4.86
N TRP A 242 -17.04 -0.92 4.61
CA TRP A 242 -15.85 -1.14 3.79
C TRP A 242 -16.03 -0.65 2.36
N ARG A 243 -14.99 -0.02 1.84
CA ARG A 243 -14.85 0.35 0.44
C ARG A 243 -13.70 -0.46 -0.13
N VAL A 244 -13.88 -1.06 -1.31
CA VAL A 244 -12.88 -1.94 -1.92
C VAL A 244 -12.60 -1.49 -3.37
N GLN A 245 -11.34 -1.50 -3.78
CA GLN A 245 -10.81 -1.11 -5.10
C GLN A 245 -11.33 0.25 -5.60
N ARG A 246 -11.36 1.25 -4.72
CA ARG A 246 -11.73 2.65 -5.02
C ARG A 246 -10.92 3.60 -4.16
N PHE A 247 -10.40 4.66 -4.75
CA PHE A 247 -9.76 5.74 -3.99
C PHE A 247 -10.77 6.49 -3.11
N ASP A 248 -10.30 7.01 -1.99
CA ASP A 248 -11.14 7.81 -1.07
C ASP A 248 -11.37 9.23 -1.60
N ASP A 249 -10.34 9.81 -2.22
CA ASP A 249 -10.41 11.17 -2.76
C ASP A 249 -10.63 11.17 -4.28
N ALA A 250 -11.45 12.11 -4.75
CA ALA A 250 -11.67 12.38 -6.18
C ALA A 250 -10.69 13.45 -6.73
N ARG A 251 -9.58 13.72 -6.04
CA ARG A 251 -8.72 14.90 -6.32
C ARG A 251 -7.69 14.64 -7.42
N SER A 252 -7.35 13.38 -7.68
CA SER A 252 -6.39 12.98 -8.70
C SER A 252 -7.08 12.28 -9.86
N SER A 253 -6.61 12.52 -11.08
CA SER A 253 -7.08 11.80 -12.26
C SER A 253 -6.74 10.31 -12.15
N GLU A 254 -7.77 9.49 -12.00
CA GLU A 254 -7.64 8.03 -12.00
C GLU A 254 -7.47 7.49 -13.42
N THR A 255 -6.61 6.49 -13.56
CA THR A 255 -6.57 5.60 -14.71
C THR A 255 -7.32 4.33 -14.36
N VAL A 256 -8.36 4.04 -15.12
CA VAL A 256 -9.21 2.86 -14.95
C VAL A 256 -9.05 1.96 -16.15
N ILE A 257 -8.59 0.73 -15.93
CA ILE A 257 -8.51 -0.29 -16.97
C ILE A 257 -9.68 -1.24 -16.78
N GLU A 258 -10.61 -1.26 -17.73
CA GLU A 258 -11.67 -2.27 -17.79
C GLU A 258 -11.11 -3.58 -18.34
N LEU A 259 -11.16 -4.63 -17.54
CA LEU A 259 -10.55 -5.90 -17.88
C LEU A 259 -11.41 -6.69 -18.87
N ARG A 260 -10.80 -7.13 -19.97
CA ARG A 260 -11.40 -8.01 -20.98
C ARG A 260 -11.63 -9.40 -20.39
N SER A 261 -12.52 -10.19 -20.99
CA SER A 261 -12.89 -11.50 -20.43
C SER A 261 -11.72 -12.47 -20.21
N HIS A 262 -10.65 -12.38 -21.01
CA HIS A 262 -9.46 -13.22 -20.84
C HIS A 262 -8.56 -12.74 -19.69
N GLU A 263 -8.39 -11.45 -19.51
CA GLU A 263 -7.72 -10.82 -18.36
C GLU A 263 -8.45 -11.14 -17.05
N GLN A 264 -9.79 -11.04 -17.05
CA GLN A 264 -10.59 -11.43 -15.89
C GLN A 264 -10.44 -12.92 -15.54
N ARG A 265 -10.29 -13.80 -16.54
CA ARG A 265 -10.02 -15.24 -16.31
C ARG A 265 -8.66 -15.44 -15.67
N LEU A 266 -7.62 -14.77 -16.17
CA LEU A 266 -6.29 -14.82 -15.59
C LEU A 266 -6.31 -14.31 -14.15
N LYS A 267 -6.80 -13.09 -13.91
CA LYS A 267 -6.85 -12.47 -12.58
C LYS A 267 -7.60 -13.35 -11.57
N ARG A 268 -8.73 -13.95 -11.98
CA ARG A 268 -9.46 -14.92 -11.14
C ARG A 268 -8.63 -16.16 -10.82
N ALA A 269 -7.91 -16.71 -11.79
CA ALA A 269 -7.05 -17.88 -11.57
C ALA A 269 -5.88 -17.56 -10.63
N MET A 270 -5.29 -16.37 -10.75
CA MET A 270 -4.25 -15.89 -9.85
C MET A 270 -4.78 -15.72 -8.43
N LEU A 271 -5.91 -15.02 -8.24
CA LEU A 271 -6.55 -14.89 -6.92
C LEU A 271 -6.88 -16.26 -6.30
N ALA A 272 -7.35 -17.22 -7.10
CA ALA A 272 -7.65 -18.56 -6.64
C ALA A 272 -6.40 -19.36 -6.22
N ALA A 273 -5.20 -19.00 -6.68
CA ALA A 273 -3.96 -19.63 -6.26
C ALA A 273 -3.60 -19.28 -4.80
N HIS A 274 -4.10 -18.16 -4.27
CA HIS A 274 -3.98 -17.76 -2.87
C HIS A 274 -5.09 -18.41 -2.02
N SER A 275 -5.11 -19.74 -1.99
CA SER A 275 -6.17 -20.53 -1.36
C SER A 275 -6.38 -20.19 0.12
N SER A 276 -5.29 -19.91 0.83
CA SER A 276 -5.30 -19.51 2.23
C SER A 276 -6.02 -18.17 2.45
N GLN A 277 -6.07 -17.30 1.44
CA GLN A 277 -6.71 -15.97 1.50
C GLN A 277 -8.07 -15.90 0.79
N ALA A 278 -8.63 -17.04 0.35
CA ALA A 278 -9.82 -17.08 -0.49
C ALA A 278 -11.01 -16.25 0.05
N ALA A 279 -11.23 -16.25 1.37
CA ALA A 279 -12.32 -15.47 1.99
C ALA A 279 -12.13 -13.95 1.79
N VAL A 280 -10.94 -13.43 2.09
CA VAL A 280 -10.61 -12.00 1.93
C VAL A 280 -10.60 -11.63 0.45
N LEU A 281 -9.98 -12.47 -0.40
CA LEU A 281 -9.87 -12.21 -1.84
C LEU A 281 -11.22 -12.24 -2.57
N SER A 282 -12.24 -12.90 -2.02
CA SER A 282 -13.59 -12.90 -2.58
C SER A 282 -14.26 -11.51 -2.59
N LEU A 283 -13.75 -10.57 -1.77
CA LEU A 283 -14.25 -9.20 -1.69
C LEU A 283 -13.80 -8.33 -2.86
N PHE A 284 -12.74 -8.72 -3.57
CA PHE A 284 -12.12 -7.87 -4.59
C PHE A 284 -12.75 -8.07 -5.97
N PRO A 285 -13.23 -7.00 -6.62
CA PRO A 285 -13.74 -7.09 -7.98
C PRO A 285 -12.61 -7.39 -8.97
N ILE A 286 -12.93 -8.17 -9.98
CA ILE A 286 -12.00 -8.59 -11.05
C ILE A 286 -12.28 -7.89 -12.38
N GLN A 287 -13.23 -6.95 -12.42
CA GLN A 287 -13.66 -6.29 -13.65
C GLN A 287 -12.76 -5.11 -14.01
N VAL A 288 -12.05 -4.53 -13.04
CA VAL A 288 -11.30 -3.29 -13.21
C VAL A 288 -9.99 -3.33 -12.42
N GLU A 289 -9.00 -2.62 -12.95
CA GLU A 289 -7.79 -2.21 -12.23
C GLU A 289 -7.71 -0.69 -12.21
N ARG A 290 -7.23 -0.14 -11.09
CA ARG A 290 -7.24 1.30 -10.83
C ARG A 290 -5.88 1.78 -10.40
N PHE A 291 -5.46 2.87 -11.01
CA PHE A 291 -4.18 3.48 -10.76
C PHE A 291 -4.33 5.00 -10.71
N ARG A 292 -3.45 5.67 -9.99
CA ARG A 292 -3.24 7.11 -10.14
C ARG A 292 -1.79 7.46 -9.85
N CYS A 293 -1.32 8.58 -10.40
CA CYS A 293 -0.08 9.18 -9.93
C CYS A 293 -0.24 9.47 -8.43
N SER A 294 0.66 8.96 -7.60
CA SER A 294 0.59 9.13 -6.16
C SER A 294 0.73 10.62 -5.81
N PRO A 295 -0.19 11.19 -5.02
CA PRO A 295 -0.03 12.55 -4.53
C PRO A 295 1.10 12.63 -3.51
N SER A 296 1.58 13.84 -3.22
CA SER A 296 2.46 14.06 -2.07
C SER A 296 1.66 13.94 -0.78
N TYR A 297 2.04 12.98 0.07
CA TYR A 297 1.43 12.80 1.38
C TYR A 297 2.23 13.48 2.49
N ASP A 298 1.50 13.92 3.52
CA ASP A 298 2.06 14.20 4.84
C ASP A 298 1.66 13.05 5.77
N PHE A 299 2.54 12.07 5.93
CA PHE A 299 2.29 10.87 6.75
C PHE A 299 2.20 11.18 8.26
N THR A 300 2.53 12.40 8.69
CA THR A 300 2.30 12.87 10.06
C THR A 300 0.85 13.28 10.30
N ARG A 301 -0.01 13.13 9.29
CA ARG A 301 -1.46 13.29 9.38
C ARG A 301 -2.14 11.98 9.01
N LEU A 302 -3.24 11.69 9.70
CA LEU A 302 -4.03 10.49 9.42
C LEU A 302 -4.71 10.62 8.05
N PRO A 303 -4.77 9.53 7.27
CA PRO A 303 -5.47 9.48 6.00
C PRO A 303 -6.99 9.45 6.21
N ASN A 304 -7.77 9.52 5.13
CA ASN A 304 -9.22 9.28 5.13
C ASN A 304 -9.99 10.08 6.22
N SER A 305 -9.55 11.33 6.46
CA SER A 305 -10.09 12.20 7.52
C SER A 305 -10.12 11.58 8.93
N GLY A 306 -9.25 10.61 9.20
CA GLY A 306 -9.17 9.88 10.47
C GLY A 306 -10.06 8.63 10.55
N LEU A 307 -10.78 8.25 9.49
CA LEU A 307 -11.50 6.97 9.44
C LEU A 307 -10.50 5.85 9.14
N LEU A 308 -10.09 5.14 10.18
CA LEU A 308 -9.09 4.08 10.08
C LEU A 308 -9.74 2.73 10.32
N LEU A 309 -9.61 1.82 9.36
CA LEU A 309 -10.04 0.44 9.56
C LEU A 309 -9.17 -0.27 10.61
N TYR A 310 -7.97 0.26 10.90
CA TYR A 310 -7.05 -0.28 11.89
C TYR A 310 -7.66 -0.38 13.29
N GLU A 311 -8.53 0.58 13.61
CA GLU A 311 -9.14 0.71 14.93
C GLU A 311 -10.37 -0.19 15.08
N ASP A 312 -10.92 -0.66 13.95
CA ASP A 312 -12.06 -1.58 13.88
C ASP A 312 -11.64 -3.05 13.79
N GLN A 313 -10.33 -3.33 13.64
CA GLN A 313 -9.76 -4.67 13.49
C GLN A 313 -8.74 -4.99 14.59
N ASN A 314 -8.53 -6.28 14.88
CA ASN A 314 -7.64 -6.71 15.96
C ASN A 314 -6.15 -6.78 15.55
N TRP A 315 -5.67 -5.79 14.78
CA TRP A 315 -4.26 -5.69 14.37
C TRP A 315 -3.38 -4.97 15.41
N GLY A 316 -3.98 -4.56 16.54
CA GLY A 316 -3.28 -3.84 17.60
C GLY A 316 -2.80 -2.44 17.20
N MET A 317 -3.27 -1.89 16.08
CA MET A 317 -2.86 -0.60 15.55
C MET A 317 -3.92 0.48 15.80
N THR A 318 -3.48 1.72 16.04
CA THR A 318 -4.35 2.89 16.17
C THR A 318 -3.76 4.07 15.41
N GLY A 319 -4.55 5.12 15.16
CA GLY A 319 -4.03 6.35 14.57
C GLY A 319 -2.92 6.98 15.42
N ALA A 320 -3.02 6.90 16.75
CA ALA A 320 -1.97 7.40 17.63
C ALA A 320 -0.65 6.60 17.50
N ARG A 321 -0.73 5.26 17.42
CA ARG A 321 0.44 4.41 17.19
C ARG A 321 1.07 4.67 15.81
N TRP A 322 0.25 4.85 14.77
CA TRP A 322 0.72 5.22 13.44
C TRP A 322 1.55 6.51 13.47
N LEU A 323 1.02 7.56 14.10
CA LEU A 323 1.71 8.86 14.19
C LEU A 323 3.03 8.77 14.95
N ASP A 324 3.08 7.95 16.00
CA ASP A 324 4.31 7.70 16.76
C ASP A 324 5.35 6.93 15.94
N ALA A 325 4.92 5.90 15.21
CA ALA A 325 5.78 5.12 14.33
C ALA A 325 6.39 5.99 13.21
N ILE A 326 5.59 6.86 12.56
CA ILE A 326 6.09 7.80 11.54
C ILE A 326 7.11 8.78 12.13
N ARG A 327 6.85 9.37 13.31
CA ARG A 327 7.82 10.25 13.97
C ARG A 327 9.12 9.52 14.27
N THR A 328 9.02 8.30 14.79
CA THR A 328 10.18 7.46 15.08
C THR A 328 10.97 7.16 13.80
N ALA A 329 10.29 6.78 12.72
CA ALA A 329 10.93 6.51 11.43
C ALA A 329 11.64 7.76 10.87
N LEU A 330 10.97 8.92 10.89
CA LEU A 330 11.56 10.19 10.44
C LEU A 330 12.79 10.58 11.27
N ASN A 331 12.76 10.40 12.59
CA ASN A 331 13.91 10.65 13.46
C ASN A 331 15.08 9.72 13.12
N ILE A 332 14.83 8.42 12.99
CA ILE A 332 15.85 7.41 12.63
C ILE A 332 16.49 7.75 11.27
N LEU A 333 15.69 8.16 10.28
CA LEU A 333 16.20 8.50 8.95
C LEU A 333 16.94 9.85 8.92
N GLY A 334 16.51 10.83 9.73
CA GLY A 334 17.14 12.15 9.80
C GLY A 334 18.46 12.19 10.59
N GLN A 335 18.67 11.30 11.56
CA GLN A 335 19.90 11.26 12.37
C GLN A 335 21.13 10.74 11.61
N GLU A 336 20.94 10.00 10.52
CA GLU A 336 22.05 9.39 9.75
C GLU A 336 22.53 10.26 8.57
N GLU A 337 21.94 11.44 8.37
CA GLU A 337 22.37 12.42 7.36
C GLU A 337 23.38 13.44 7.90
N GLU A 338 23.75 13.39 9.19
CA GLU A 338 24.91 14.16 9.66
C GLU A 338 26.18 13.56 9.05
N PRO A 339 26.96 14.33 8.26
CA PRO A 339 28.21 13.83 7.73
C PRO A 339 29.14 13.52 8.91
N CYS A 340 29.69 12.31 8.92
CA CYS A 340 30.84 11.98 9.76
C CYS A 340 31.92 13.07 9.52
N PRO A 341 32.46 13.71 10.58
CA PRO A 341 33.33 14.88 10.46
C PRO A 341 34.60 14.64 9.64
#